data_AF-A0A517XTY6-F1
#
_entry.id   AF-A0A517XTY6-F1
#
_cell.length_a   1.000
_cell.length_b   1.000
_cell.length_c   1.000
_cell.angle_alpha   90.00
_cell.angle_beta   90.00
_cell.angle_gamma   90.00
#
_symmetry.space_group_name_H-M   'P 1'
#
loop_
_entity.id
_entity.type
_entity.pdbx_description
1 polymer ?
#
loop_
_entity_poly.entity_id
_entity_poly.type
_entity_poly.pdbx_seq_one_letter_code
_entity_poly.pdbx_strand_id
1 'polypeptide(L)'
;MVEKWKAAGRPPDEAARHPSFPEWAREVGGILMVSGFEGFLANRVTRLSEDDPVRRGLALLGAAYPAAWDRTDDWAARVAKLGLTKVWIPVADQDTADGRVRGTGVVLSNHAGETVVAETEDALITLQLQKARRRFEGGEPQTRYRFDVVDRRPIPVDADE
;
A
#
# COMPACT_ATOMS: atom_id res chain seq x y z
N MET A 1 -17.80 28.25 0.89
CA MET A 1 -17.85 26.82 0.52
C MET A 1 -19.05 26.12 1.14
N VAL A 2 -19.15 26.02 2.47
CA VAL A 2 -20.27 25.35 3.16
C VAL A 2 -21.66 25.87 2.77
N GLU A 3 -21.87 27.18 2.71
CA GLU A 3 -23.18 27.74 2.30
C GLU A 3 -23.53 27.43 0.84
N LYS A 4 -22.52 27.37 -0.05
CA LYS A 4 -22.70 26.94 -1.46
C LYS A 4 -23.12 25.47 -1.53
N TRP A 5 -22.50 24.62 -0.71
CA TRP A 5 -22.84 23.20 -0.58
C TRP A 5 -24.25 22.98 -0.01
N LYS A 6 -24.65 23.75 1.00
CA LYS A 6 -26.03 23.73 1.54
C LYS A 6 -27.05 24.15 0.47
N ALA A 7 -26.77 25.22 -0.28
CA ALA A 7 -27.63 25.67 -1.38
C ALA A 7 -27.75 24.63 -2.51
N ALA A 8 -26.71 23.82 -2.73
CA ALA A 8 -26.70 22.74 -3.71
C ALA A 8 -27.41 21.45 -3.24
N GLY A 9 -28.05 21.44 -2.06
CA GLY A 9 -28.75 20.27 -1.54
C GLY A 9 -27.87 19.28 -0.77
N ARG A 10 -26.66 19.70 -0.35
CA ARG A 10 -25.72 18.90 0.44
C ARG A 10 -25.30 17.57 -0.20
N PRO A 11 -24.91 17.55 -1.49
CA PRO A 11 -24.49 16.32 -2.15
C PRO A 11 -23.21 15.76 -1.47
N PRO A 12 -23.14 14.46 -1.15
CA PRO A 12 -21.90 13.81 -0.71
C PRO A 12 -20.99 13.51 -1.90
N ASP A 13 -19.69 13.39 -1.63
CA ASP A 13 -18.73 12.80 -2.57
C ASP A 13 -18.60 11.28 -2.30
N GLU A 14 -19.20 10.47 -3.17
CA GLU A 14 -19.18 9.01 -3.07
C GLU A 14 -17.81 8.38 -3.33
N ALA A 15 -16.92 9.11 -4.01
CA ALA A 15 -15.57 8.65 -4.32
C ALA A 15 -14.60 8.87 -3.14
N ALA A 16 -14.90 9.81 -2.23
CA ALA A 16 -14.08 10.06 -1.04
C ALA A 16 -14.14 8.88 -0.05
N ARG A 17 -13.00 8.20 0.14
CA ARG A 17 -12.88 7.04 1.05
C ARG A 17 -11.88 7.32 2.17
N HIS A 18 -12.35 7.29 3.42
CA HIS A 18 -11.51 7.29 4.61
C HIS A 18 -11.81 6.10 5.52
N PRO A 19 -10.79 5.32 5.95
CA PRO A 19 -11.01 4.06 6.68
C PRO A 19 -11.66 4.25 8.06
N SER A 20 -11.31 5.32 8.78
CA SER A 20 -11.83 5.57 10.13
C SER A 20 -13.03 6.52 10.17
N PHE A 21 -13.25 7.29 9.10
CA PHE A 21 -14.22 8.38 9.09
C PHE A 21 -14.89 8.52 7.70
N PRO A 22 -15.57 7.47 7.21
CA PRO A 22 -16.10 7.43 5.84
C PRO A 22 -17.16 8.51 5.60
N GLU A 23 -18.09 8.72 6.52
CA GLU A 23 -19.16 9.71 6.38
C GLU A 23 -18.62 11.15 6.37
N TRP A 24 -17.69 11.46 7.27
CA TRP A 24 -17.02 12.76 7.28
C TRP A 24 -16.27 13.03 5.97
N ALA A 25 -15.59 12.01 5.42
CA ALA A 25 -14.86 12.17 4.17
C ALA A 25 -15.79 12.47 2.98
N ARG A 26 -16.94 11.80 2.91
CA ARG A 26 -17.98 12.05 1.90
C ARG A 26 -18.56 13.46 2.04
N GLU A 27 -18.78 13.93 3.26
CA GLU A 27 -19.30 15.28 3.53
C GLU A 27 -18.30 16.36 3.11
N VAL A 28 -17.04 16.25 3.54
CA VAL A 28 -15.98 17.21 3.19
C VAL A 28 -15.70 17.19 1.69
N GLY A 29 -15.64 16.01 1.07
CA GLY A 29 -15.50 15.87 -0.38
C GLY A 29 -16.63 16.55 -1.13
N GLY A 30 -17.88 16.40 -0.66
CA GLY A 30 -19.05 17.09 -1.22
C GLY A 30 -18.95 18.62 -1.14
N ILE A 31 -18.49 19.16 -0.01
CA ILE A 31 -18.27 20.61 0.18
C ILE A 31 -17.23 21.14 -0.81
N LEU A 32 -16.13 20.39 -0.98
CA LEU A 32 -15.03 20.74 -1.88
C LEU A 32 -15.45 20.66 -3.35
N MET A 33 -16.13 19.59 -3.74
CA MET A 33 -16.63 19.36 -5.11
C MET A 33 -17.57 20.47 -5.58
N VAL A 34 -18.55 20.88 -4.77
CA VAL A 34 -19.45 22.01 -5.09
C VAL A 34 -18.68 23.34 -5.23
N SER A 35 -17.51 23.42 -4.60
CA SER A 35 -16.62 24.59 -4.66
C SER A 35 -15.61 24.51 -5.82
N GLY A 36 -15.65 23.46 -6.65
CA GLY A 36 -14.78 23.26 -7.81
C GLY A 36 -13.47 22.53 -7.51
N PHE A 37 -13.32 21.95 -6.31
CA PHE A 37 -12.16 21.15 -5.94
C PHE A 37 -12.52 19.67 -6.06
N GLU A 38 -11.96 19.00 -7.06
CA GLU A 38 -12.18 17.57 -7.32
C GLU A 38 -11.03 16.72 -6.76
N GLY A 39 -11.27 15.41 -6.60
CA GLY A 39 -10.23 14.46 -6.20
C GLY A 39 -9.83 14.55 -4.72
N PHE A 40 -10.72 14.98 -3.83
CA PHE A 40 -10.46 14.93 -2.39
C PHE A 40 -10.10 13.51 -1.95
N LEU A 41 -8.93 13.35 -1.31
CA LEU A 41 -8.34 12.06 -0.93
C LEU A 41 -7.97 11.11 -2.08
N ALA A 42 -8.04 11.54 -3.34
CA ALA A 42 -7.70 10.69 -4.48
C ALA A 42 -6.23 10.22 -4.45
N ASN A 43 -5.32 11.07 -3.95
CA ASN A 43 -3.90 10.75 -3.79
C ASN A 43 -3.53 10.19 -2.41
N ARG A 44 -4.51 9.93 -1.52
CA ARG A 44 -4.26 9.57 -0.12
C ARG A 44 -3.40 8.30 0.00
N VAL A 45 -3.67 7.29 -0.83
CA VAL A 45 -2.93 6.02 -0.82
C VAL A 45 -1.48 6.24 -1.24
N THR A 46 -1.25 7.06 -2.27
CA THR A 46 0.08 7.43 -2.74
C THR A 46 0.85 8.20 -1.66
N ARG A 47 0.24 9.26 -1.09
CA ARG A 47 0.84 10.05 0.00
C ARG A 47 1.14 9.22 1.25
N LEU A 48 0.22 8.34 1.65
CA LEU A 48 0.47 7.40 2.75
C LEU A 48 1.65 6.47 2.46
N SER A 49 1.87 6.09 1.20
CA SER A 49 2.98 5.24 0.81
C SER A 49 4.30 6.01 0.74
N GLU A 50 4.27 7.30 0.40
CA GLU A 50 5.43 8.20 0.36
C GLU A 50 5.89 8.64 1.76
N ASP A 51 4.94 8.96 2.64
CA ASP A 51 5.20 9.54 3.97
C ASP A 51 5.48 8.48 5.05
N ASP A 52 5.09 7.22 4.83
CA ASP A 52 5.33 6.08 5.75
C ASP A 52 6.51 5.22 5.24
N PRO A 53 7.66 5.22 5.93
CA PRO A 53 8.83 4.43 5.52
C PRO A 53 8.56 2.93 5.41
N VAL A 54 7.63 2.39 6.20
CA VAL A 54 7.26 0.97 6.16
C VAL A 54 6.43 0.67 4.92
N ARG A 55 5.48 1.54 4.58
CA ARG A 55 4.69 1.41 3.34
C ARG A 55 5.53 1.60 2.09
N ARG A 56 6.48 2.54 2.12
CA ARG A 56 7.46 2.69 1.04
C ARG A 56 8.29 1.42 0.86
N GLY A 57 8.72 0.81 1.96
CA GLY A 57 9.40 -0.49 1.95
C GLY A 57 8.55 -1.62 1.35
N LEU A 58 7.25 -1.69 1.72
CA LEU A 58 6.28 -2.62 1.14
C LEU A 58 6.15 -2.44 -0.38
N ALA A 59 5.99 -1.18 -0.82
CA ALA A 59 5.85 -0.83 -2.24
C ALA A 59 7.08 -1.25 -3.05
N LEU A 60 8.28 -0.89 -2.58
CA LEU A 60 9.54 -1.27 -3.22
C LEU A 60 9.73 -2.79 -3.28
N LEU A 61 9.44 -3.49 -2.17
CA LEU A 61 9.56 -4.94 -2.10
C LEU A 61 8.59 -5.63 -3.06
N GLY A 62 7.33 -5.18 -3.11
CA GLY A 62 6.32 -5.75 -4.00
C GLY A 62 6.58 -5.46 -5.47
N ALA A 63 7.10 -4.28 -5.81
CA ALA A 63 7.48 -3.94 -7.18
C ALA A 63 8.68 -4.76 -7.68
N ALA A 64 9.66 -5.01 -6.80
CA ALA A 64 10.83 -5.81 -7.14
C ALA A 64 10.52 -7.33 -7.23
N TYR A 65 9.53 -7.81 -6.49
CA TYR A 65 9.21 -9.23 -6.38
C TYR A 65 7.70 -9.53 -6.43
N PRO A 66 7.02 -9.25 -7.56
CA PRO A 66 5.58 -9.45 -7.66
C PRO A 66 5.21 -10.95 -7.81
N ALA A 67 3.95 -11.27 -7.48
CA ALA A 67 3.22 -12.51 -7.76
C ALA A 67 3.71 -13.82 -7.10
N ALA A 68 4.92 -13.86 -6.52
CA ALA A 68 5.46 -15.05 -5.89
C ALA A 68 4.90 -15.29 -4.47
N TRP A 69 4.42 -16.51 -4.19
CA TRP A 69 4.07 -16.95 -2.84
C TRP A 69 5.31 -17.49 -2.12
N ASP A 70 5.89 -16.66 -1.27
CA ASP A 70 7.14 -16.96 -0.59
C ASP A 70 6.98 -17.04 0.92
N ARG A 71 7.88 -17.77 1.56
CA ARG A 71 7.93 -17.89 3.02
C ARG A 71 8.59 -16.66 3.63
N THR A 72 8.44 -16.50 4.94
CA THR A 72 8.95 -15.32 5.65
C THR A 72 10.47 -15.18 5.59
N ASP A 73 11.19 -16.30 5.59
CA ASP A 73 12.65 -16.37 5.44
C ASP A 73 13.11 -15.89 4.06
N ASP A 74 12.42 -16.30 2.99
CA ASP A 74 12.67 -15.79 1.63
C ASP A 74 12.44 -14.27 1.56
N TRP A 75 11.35 -13.79 2.18
CA TRP A 75 11.07 -12.35 2.25
C TRP A 75 12.12 -11.59 3.05
N ALA A 76 12.58 -12.14 4.18
CA ALA A 76 13.63 -11.51 4.99
C ALA A 76 14.95 -11.39 4.21
N ALA A 77 15.29 -12.40 3.39
CA ALA A 77 16.44 -12.33 2.50
C ALA A 77 16.29 -11.22 1.44
N ARG A 78 15.09 -11.05 0.86
CA ARG A 78 14.80 -9.98 -0.12
C ARG A 78 14.82 -8.58 0.50
N VAL A 79 14.30 -8.44 1.71
CA VAL A 79 14.37 -7.20 2.49
C VAL A 79 15.82 -6.79 2.73
N ALA A 80 16.67 -7.74 3.13
CA ALA A 80 18.09 -7.48 3.30
C ALA A 80 18.77 -7.11 1.97
N LYS A 81 18.45 -7.81 0.88
CA LYS A 81 18.98 -7.53 -0.46
C LYS A 81 18.62 -6.13 -0.98
N LEU A 82 17.43 -5.62 -0.62
CA LEU A 82 17.01 -4.25 -0.96
C LEU A 82 17.48 -3.19 0.05
N GLY A 83 18.26 -3.57 1.07
CA GLY A 83 18.75 -2.64 2.09
C GLY A 83 17.66 -2.11 3.04
N LEU A 84 16.49 -2.77 3.08
CA LEU A 84 15.32 -2.30 3.83
C LEU A 84 15.35 -2.69 5.32
N THR A 85 16.31 -3.53 5.75
CA THR A 85 16.39 -4.07 7.13
C THR A 85 16.18 -3.03 8.22
N LYS A 86 16.90 -1.90 8.16
CA LYS A 86 16.86 -0.87 9.23
C LYS A 86 15.55 -0.08 9.28
N VAL A 87 14.89 0.06 8.13
CA VAL A 87 13.66 0.85 7.98
C VAL A 87 12.43 -0.01 8.30
N TRP A 88 12.51 -1.29 7.97
CA TRP A 88 11.35 -2.18 7.95
C TRP A 88 11.26 -3.08 9.16
N ILE A 89 12.39 -3.62 9.62
CA ILE A 89 12.42 -4.62 10.70
C ILE A 89 12.52 -3.88 12.04
N PRO A 90 11.69 -4.20 13.05
CA PRO A 90 11.81 -3.60 14.38
C PRO A 90 13.23 -3.75 14.94
N VAL A 91 13.75 -2.72 15.63
CA VAL A 91 15.15 -2.68 16.11
C VAL A 91 15.55 -3.95 16.89
N ALA A 92 14.66 -4.45 17.75
CA ALA A 92 14.89 -5.68 18.54
C ALA A 92 15.11 -6.96 17.69
N ASP A 93 14.78 -6.89 16.40
CA ASP A 93 14.78 -8.00 15.46
C ASP A 93 15.81 -7.84 14.34
N GLN A 94 16.63 -6.78 14.32
CA GLN A 94 17.52 -6.48 13.19
C GLN A 94 18.81 -7.32 13.18
N ASP A 95 19.35 -7.65 14.35
CA ASP A 95 20.75 -8.05 14.48
C ASP A 95 21.02 -9.51 14.07
N THR A 96 20.06 -10.41 14.30
CA THR A 96 20.21 -11.85 14.01
C THR A 96 19.40 -12.26 12.79
N ALA A 97 19.82 -13.34 12.12
CA ALA A 97 19.07 -13.89 10.99
C ALA A 97 17.64 -14.29 11.40
N ASP A 98 17.51 -15.03 12.51
CA ASP A 98 16.22 -15.46 13.06
C ASP A 98 15.37 -14.26 13.53
N GLY A 99 16.02 -13.24 14.09
CA GLY A 99 15.38 -11.96 14.40
C GLY A 99 14.75 -11.34 13.16
N ARG A 100 15.52 -11.24 12.07
CA ARG A 100 15.04 -10.61 10.83
C ARG A 100 13.87 -11.39 10.23
N VAL A 101 13.92 -12.72 10.22
CA VAL A 101 12.79 -13.55 9.78
C VAL A 101 11.54 -13.25 10.61
N ARG A 102 11.67 -13.23 11.93
CA ARG A 102 10.54 -12.93 12.84
C ARG A 102 9.98 -11.53 12.61
N GLY A 103 10.84 -10.51 12.56
CA GLY A 103 10.44 -9.12 12.36
C GLY A 103 9.81 -8.88 10.99
N THR A 104 10.34 -9.49 9.92
CA THR A 104 9.70 -9.49 8.59
C THR A 104 8.30 -10.11 8.66
N GLY A 105 8.12 -11.22 9.37
CA GLY A 105 6.82 -11.87 9.54
C GLY A 105 5.79 -11.01 10.29
N VAL A 106 6.24 -10.23 11.28
CA VAL A 106 5.41 -9.25 12.01
C VAL A 106 4.91 -8.17 11.05
N VAL A 107 5.81 -7.55 10.29
CA VAL A 107 5.47 -6.49 9.33
C VAL A 107 4.50 -7.01 8.28
N LEU A 108 4.84 -8.11 7.59
CA LEU A 108 3.98 -8.70 6.56
C LEU A 108 2.59 -9.11 7.09
N SER A 109 2.51 -9.55 8.35
CA SER A 109 1.23 -9.90 8.97
C SER A 109 0.38 -8.67 9.30
N ASN A 110 1.00 -7.61 9.81
CA ASN A 110 0.31 -6.38 10.20
C ASN A 110 -0.24 -5.62 8.98
N HIS A 111 0.41 -5.78 7.82
CA HIS A 111 0.00 -5.16 6.57
C HIS A 111 -0.67 -6.14 5.59
N ALA A 112 -1.08 -7.32 6.06
CA ALA A 112 -1.81 -8.27 5.21
C ALA A 112 -3.15 -7.67 4.74
N GLY A 113 -3.42 -7.77 3.44
CA GLY A 113 -4.57 -7.16 2.76
C GLY A 113 -4.36 -5.70 2.35
N GLU A 114 -3.26 -5.08 2.77
CA GLU A 114 -2.99 -3.68 2.47
C GLU A 114 -2.62 -3.48 0.99
N THR A 115 -3.10 -2.36 0.43
CA THR A 115 -2.75 -1.91 -0.92
C THR A 115 -1.70 -0.80 -0.83
N VAL A 116 -0.63 -0.96 -1.59
CA VAL A 116 0.48 0.01 -1.70
C VAL A 116 0.69 0.38 -3.16
N VAL A 117 1.20 1.58 -3.39
CA VAL A 117 1.54 2.07 -4.73
C VAL A 117 3.05 2.22 -4.81
N ALA A 118 3.63 1.64 -5.86
CA ALA A 118 5.05 1.78 -6.18
C ALA A 118 5.20 2.51 -7.51
N GLU A 119 6.11 3.46 -7.55
CA GLU A 119 6.58 4.07 -8.78
C GLU A 119 7.85 3.36 -9.24
N THR A 120 7.85 2.96 -10.51
CA THR A 120 9.01 2.43 -11.23
C THR A 120 9.36 3.41 -12.34
N GLU A 121 10.49 3.23 -13.02
CA GLU A 121 10.92 4.14 -14.10
C GLU A 121 9.85 4.34 -15.18
N ASP A 122 9.04 3.32 -15.47
CA ASP A 122 8.08 3.35 -16.58
C ASP A 122 6.61 3.34 -16.13
N ALA A 123 6.33 3.06 -14.86
CA ALA A 123 4.97 2.76 -14.44
C ALA A 123 4.68 3.04 -12.96
N LEU A 124 3.43 3.41 -12.71
CA LEU A 124 2.79 3.32 -11.40
C LEU A 124 2.12 1.95 -11.25
N ILE A 125 2.52 1.21 -10.22
CA ILE A 125 2.05 -0.15 -9.95
C ILE A 125 1.29 -0.15 -8.63
N THR A 126 0.04 -0.60 -8.66
CA THR A 126 -0.76 -0.83 -7.45
C THR A 126 -0.67 -2.30 -7.07
N LEU A 127 -0.24 -2.57 -5.85
CA LEU A 127 0.04 -3.91 -5.33
C LEU A 127 -0.77 -4.17 -4.07
N GLN A 128 -1.29 -5.38 -3.90
CA GLN A 128 -1.93 -5.81 -2.65
C GLN A 128 -1.13 -6.92 -1.99
N LEU A 129 -0.75 -6.74 -0.72
CA LEU A 129 -0.10 -7.79 0.05
C LEU A 129 -1.13 -8.84 0.46
N GLN A 130 -0.92 -10.08 0.03
CA GLN A 130 -1.77 -11.22 0.34
C GLN A 130 -1.08 -12.14 1.34
N LYS A 131 -1.88 -12.76 2.21
CA LYS A 131 -1.43 -13.78 3.18
C LYS A 131 -2.28 -15.02 2.99
N ALA A 132 -1.64 -16.18 2.88
CA ALA A 132 -2.35 -17.46 2.81
C ALA A 132 -1.68 -18.50 3.69
N ARG A 133 -2.51 -19.30 4.37
CA ARG A 133 -2.08 -20.52 5.05
C ARG A 133 -2.73 -21.72 4.39
N ARG A 134 -1.94 -22.52 3.68
CA ARG A 134 -2.41 -23.72 2.98
C ARG A 134 -1.27 -24.67 2.69
N ARG A 135 -1.58 -25.85 2.19
CA ARG A 135 -0.59 -26.77 1.62
C ARG A 135 -0.11 -26.17 0.29
N PHE A 136 1.15 -25.77 0.24
CA PHE A 136 1.82 -25.38 -0.99
C PHE A 136 2.53 -26.59 -1.55
N GLU A 137 2.42 -26.83 -2.87
CA GLU A 137 3.11 -27.94 -3.56
C GLU A 137 2.85 -29.32 -2.92
N GLY A 138 1.67 -29.53 -2.32
CA GLY A 138 1.31 -30.79 -1.66
C GLY A 138 1.98 -31.06 -0.31
N GLY A 139 2.83 -30.15 0.18
CA GLY A 139 3.50 -30.27 1.47
C GLY A 139 2.63 -29.91 2.68
N GLU A 140 3.28 -29.74 3.83
CA GLU A 140 2.61 -29.32 5.06
C GLU A 140 1.99 -27.91 4.93
N PRO A 141 0.91 -27.61 5.67
CA PRO A 141 0.32 -26.27 5.70
C PRO A 141 1.34 -25.22 6.17
N GLN A 142 1.66 -24.27 5.30
CA GLN A 142 2.59 -23.18 5.58
C GLN A 142 1.90 -21.84 5.37
N THR A 143 2.33 -20.83 6.13
CA THR A 143 1.97 -19.44 5.87
C THR A 143 2.96 -18.86 4.85
N ARG A 144 2.44 -18.33 3.74
CA ARG A 144 3.21 -17.60 2.73
C ARG A 144 2.55 -16.25 2.44
N TYR A 145 3.33 -15.34 1.88
CA TYR A 145 2.91 -14.00 1.48
C TYR A 145 3.23 -13.76 0.01
N ARG A 146 2.41 -12.96 -0.67
CA ARG A 146 2.69 -12.49 -2.05
C ARG A 146 2.23 -11.05 -2.23
N PHE A 147 2.82 -10.33 -3.17
CA PHE A 147 2.24 -9.09 -3.70
C PHE A 147 1.49 -9.39 -4.98
N ASP A 148 0.18 -9.17 -4.97
CA ASP A 148 -0.65 -9.28 -6.17
C ASP A 148 -0.64 -7.93 -6.91
N VAL A 149 -0.45 -7.95 -8.23
CA VAL A 149 -0.54 -6.73 -9.04
C VAL A 149 -2.01 -6.47 -9.32
N VAL A 150 -2.56 -5.42 -8.70
CA VAL A 150 -3.96 -5.02 -8.87
C VAL A 150 -4.11 -4.15 -10.11
N ASP A 151 -3.14 -3.26 -10.35
CA ASP A 151 -3.16 -2.33 -11.46
C ASP A 151 -1.74 -1.93 -11.86
N ARG A 152 -1.53 -1.62 -13.14
CA ARG A 152 -0.28 -1.11 -13.67
C ARG A 152 -0.58 -0.11 -14.77
N ARG A 153 -0.13 1.13 -14.58
CA ARG A 153 -0.32 2.21 -15.55
C ARG A 153 1.03 2.81 -15.93
N PRO A 154 1.25 3.14 -17.21
CA PRO A 154 2.43 3.89 -17.59
C PRO A 154 2.45 5.24 -16.88
N ILE A 155 3.65 5.74 -16.56
CA ILE A 155 3.78 7.13 -16.11
C ILE A 155 3.36 8.04 -17.27
N PRO A 156 2.48 9.03 -17.05
CA PRO A 156 2.16 10.01 -18.09
C PRO A 156 3.46 10.71 -18.49
N VAL A 157 3.87 10.50 -19.74
CA VAL A 157 4.92 11.31 -20.34
C VAL A 157 4.32 12.70 -20.54
N ASP A 158 4.96 13.74 -20.00
CA ASP A 158 4.56 15.11 -20.30
C ASP A 158 4.51 15.26 -21.83
N ALA A 159 3.38 15.69 -22.36
CA ALA A 159 3.27 15.98 -23.78
C ALA A 159 4.24 17.11 -24.08
N ASP A 160 5.30 16.82 -24.83
CA ASP A 160 6.25 17.83 -25.31
C ASP A 160 5.44 18.98 -25.98
N GLU A 161 5.48 20.17 -25.36
CA GLU A 161 4.95 21.43 -25.91
C GLU A 161 5.80 21.94 -27.07
#